data_AF-A0A928TCK0-F1
#
_entry.id   AF-A0A928TCK0-F1
#
_cell.length_a   1.000
_cell.length_b   1.000
_cell.length_c   1.000
_cell.angle_alpha   90.00
_cell.angle_beta   90.00
_cell.angle_gamma   90.00
#
_symmetry.space_group_name_H-M   'P 1'
#
loop_
_entity.id
_entity.type
_entity.pdbx_description
1 polymer ?
#
loop_
_entity_poly.entity_id
_entity_poly.type
_entity_poly.pdbx_seq_one_letter_code
_entity_poly.pdbx_strand_id
1 'polypeptide(L)'
;MQERTTPAEESRPFGWAGARRRFGQAEAAASSSPASHQEPAPPSAGELPLTPRLRPSGQFGSGNRRWGVGTDIPAPPDSGNEQPSPRPLPLRPADSAGPVAVPPPDPIPEPALRRRPGEGRAPTSIPTKGNPQAEAAKTRLHELLIEELEHGVLEGLDPGSQRDAVVRAARELIVQEQIQLGGMSRDELVESVADEVLGLGPLEPLLRDPSVSEVMVNDLDKIFFEQEGRIFRSPARFRDKQHVMRIIERIVAPLGRRIDESSPMVDARLPDGSRVNITIPPVSPKAPSITIRKFRADKMRMADLIAVGALSDATAEFLAMCIRAKLNIIISGGTGTGKTTMLNALSSFIPNTERIVTIEDPSELRLQQEHVITLEARPPSIEGKNAIHQRDLVRNSLRMRPDRIIIGEVRGAECFDMLQAMNTGHEGSISTVHANNPRDAIARMENLVLMAGMDLPMRAIREQIASAVDVIIQVQRLQDGSRKVSHVTEVSGMEGDVITLQDVFLFKLDHVDHDGRVRGAMQPTGLRPSFVEKFAMAGMELPHHLFDSGKEW
;
A
#
# COMPACT_ATOMS: atom_id res chain seq x y z
N MET A 1 57.07 -40.74 -3.74
CA MET A 1 56.40 -40.64 -5.05
C MET A 1 55.26 -39.66 -4.87
N GLN A 2 55.21 -38.49 -5.52
CA GLN A 2 55.23 -38.23 -6.97
C GLN A 2 53.94 -38.67 -7.68
N GLU A 3 53.36 -37.88 -8.59
CA GLU A 3 53.43 -36.41 -8.77
C GLU A 3 52.24 -35.92 -9.64
N ARG A 4 52.28 -34.65 -10.07
CA ARG A 4 51.32 -33.96 -10.96
C ARG A 4 51.12 -34.70 -12.29
N THR A 5 49.95 -34.52 -12.93
CA THR A 5 49.83 -33.78 -14.23
C THR A 5 48.36 -33.65 -14.70
N THR A 6 48.05 -32.51 -15.30
CA THR A 6 46.99 -32.33 -16.33
C THR A 6 47.64 -31.86 -17.63
N PRO A 7 47.11 -32.30 -18.79
CA PRO A 7 46.71 -31.40 -19.88
C PRO A 7 45.21 -31.62 -20.23
N ALA A 8 44.40 -30.69 -20.74
CA ALA A 8 44.55 -29.62 -21.74
C ALA A 8 44.18 -30.04 -23.19
N GLU A 9 43.14 -29.35 -23.70
CA GLU A 9 42.70 -29.05 -25.09
C GLU A 9 43.07 -29.96 -26.29
N GLU A 10 42.06 -30.44 -27.03
CA GLU A 10 41.70 -30.03 -28.42
C GLU A 10 40.33 -30.70 -28.78
N SER A 11 39.29 -30.01 -29.25
CA SER A 11 39.05 -29.31 -30.53
C SER A 11 38.83 -30.24 -31.75
N ARG A 12 37.63 -30.16 -32.37
CA ARG A 12 37.32 -30.12 -33.83
C ARG A 12 35.80 -30.21 -34.13
N PRO A 13 35.31 -29.81 -35.34
CA PRO A 13 33.97 -29.22 -35.48
C PRO A 13 33.15 -29.80 -36.68
N PHE A 14 32.28 -28.94 -37.26
CA PHE A 14 31.29 -29.16 -38.34
C PHE A 14 29.99 -29.87 -37.89
N GLY A 15 28.79 -29.45 -38.32
CA GLY A 15 28.41 -28.27 -39.11
C GLY A 15 27.67 -28.62 -40.41
N TRP A 16 26.48 -28.05 -40.60
CA TRP A 16 25.70 -28.11 -41.84
C TRP A 16 25.27 -26.70 -42.27
N ALA A 17 25.30 -26.45 -43.57
CA ALA A 17 24.96 -25.17 -44.17
C ALA A 17 24.41 -25.36 -45.58
N GLY A 18 23.58 -24.42 -46.06
CA GLY A 18 23.38 -24.21 -47.50
C GLY A 18 21.94 -24.24 -48.01
N ALA A 19 21.27 -23.10 -47.96
CA ALA A 19 20.29 -22.69 -48.98
C ALA A 19 20.32 -21.16 -49.11
N ARG A 20 20.64 -20.64 -50.30
CA ARG A 20 20.64 -19.19 -50.60
C ARG A 20 20.62 -18.93 -52.11
N ARG A 21 20.09 -17.76 -52.49
CA ARG A 21 20.06 -17.15 -53.85
C ARG A 21 18.96 -17.73 -54.78
N ARG A 22 18.36 -16.97 -55.72
CA ARG A 22 18.65 -15.58 -56.17
C ARG A 22 17.47 -14.91 -56.94
N PHE A 23 17.53 -13.58 -57.01
CA PHE A 23 16.88 -12.63 -57.94
C PHE A 23 15.37 -12.36 -57.78
N GLY A 24 14.85 -11.17 -58.14
CA GLY A 24 15.50 -10.02 -58.83
C GLY A 24 14.93 -8.64 -58.46
N GLN A 25 15.42 -7.57 -59.12
CA GLN A 25 15.11 -6.14 -58.85
C GLN A 25 14.09 -5.57 -59.84
N ALA A 26 13.42 -4.48 -59.46
CA ALA A 26 12.87 -3.44 -60.34
C ALA A 26 12.75 -2.11 -59.56
N GLU A 27 12.76 -0.96 -60.24
CA GLU A 27 12.92 0.37 -59.62
C GLU A 27 11.72 1.33 -59.84
N ALA A 28 11.65 2.31 -58.94
CA ALA A 28 11.12 3.68 -59.04
C ALA A 28 10.13 4.11 -60.15
N ALA A 29 9.04 4.75 -59.71
CA ALA A 29 8.56 6.04 -60.22
C ALA A 29 7.73 6.76 -59.12
N ALA A 30 7.52 8.07 -59.23
CA ALA A 30 6.86 8.90 -58.21
C ALA A 30 5.73 9.77 -58.78
N SER A 31 4.74 10.16 -57.95
CA SER A 31 4.08 11.48 -58.05
C SER A 31 3.09 11.81 -56.91
N SER A 32 3.16 13.05 -56.43
CA SER A 32 2.06 13.92 -55.92
C SER A 32 1.18 13.53 -54.70
N SER A 33 1.04 14.53 -53.82
CA SER A 33 0.15 14.63 -52.64
C SER A 33 -1.28 15.13 -53.01
N PRO A 34 -2.11 15.58 -52.04
CA PRO A 34 -2.78 14.80 -51.00
C PRO A 34 -4.33 14.92 -51.08
N ALA A 35 -5.08 14.11 -50.32
CA ALA A 35 -6.53 14.28 -50.16
C ALA A 35 -6.98 14.22 -48.69
N SER A 36 -7.85 15.15 -48.30
CA SER A 36 -8.41 15.25 -46.94
C SER A 36 -9.63 14.35 -46.76
N HIS A 37 -9.69 13.59 -45.66
CA HIS A 37 -10.94 13.00 -45.17
C HIS A 37 -11.49 13.81 -44.01
N GLN A 38 -12.71 14.33 -44.19
CA GLN A 38 -13.51 14.98 -43.15
C GLN A 38 -14.41 13.96 -42.47
N GLU A 39 -14.73 14.20 -41.21
CA GLU A 39 -15.74 13.44 -40.45
C GLU A 39 -17.17 13.79 -40.91
N PRO A 40 -18.10 12.82 -40.97
CA PRO A 40 -19.52 13.11 -41.13
C PRO A 40 -20.19 13.40 -39.78
N ALA A 41 -20.81 14.58 -39.67
CA ALA A 41 -21.67 14.95 -38.53
C ALA A 41 -23.02 14.19 -38.55
N PRO A 42 -23.72 14.04 -37.40
CA PRO A 42 -24.93 13.23 -37.31
C PRO A 42 -26.18 13.92 -37.91
N PRO A 43 -27.19 13.15 -38.37
CA PRO A 43 -28.44 13.70 -38.92
C PRO A 43 -29.39 14.21 -37.83
N SER A 44 -30.18 15.23 -38.17
CA SER A 44 -31.19 15.87 -37.31
C SER A 44 -32.62 15.35 -37.57
N ALA A 45 -33.56 15.76 -36.70
CA ALA A 45 -34.91 15.18 -36.56
C ALA A 45 -35.88 15.40 -37.74
N GLY A 46 -36.96 14.59 -37.76
CA GLY A 46 -38.14 14.72 -38.62
C GLY A 46 -39.43 14.22 -37.95
N GLU A 47 -40.59 14.71 -38.40
CA GLU A 47 -41.92 14.63 -37.77
C GLU A 47 -42.95 13.90 -38.67
N LEU A 48 -44.12 13.37 -38.24
CA LEU A 48 -44.82 13.26 -36.92
C LEU A 48 -45.64 11.91 -36.93
N PRO A 49 -46.79 11.60 -36.24
CA PRO A 49 -47.82 12.34 -35.45
C PRO A 49 -47.83 11.94 -33.94
N LEU A 50 -48.62 12.47 -32.98
CA LEU A 50 -50.04 12.90 -32.82
C LEU A 50 -51.06 11.73 -32.88
N THR A 51 -52.04 11.53 -31.99
CA THR A 51 -52.55 12.19 -30.74
C THR A 51 -53.48 11.17 -30.01
N PRO A 52 -54.20 11.43 -28.87
CA PRO A 52 -54.36 12.67 -28.08
C PRO A 52 -54.06 12.56 -26.56
N ARG A 53 -53.96 13.73 -25.91
CA ARG A 53 -54.16 13.90 -24.45
C ARG A 53 -55.58 14.39 -24.16
N LEU A 54 -56.11 14.09 -22.97
CA LEU A 54 -57.23 14.85 -22.37
C LEU A 54 -56.75 15.74 -21.21
N ARG A 55 -57.58 16.71 -20.81
CA ARG A 55 -57.19 17.89 -20.01
C ARG A 55 -57.51 17.76 -18.51
N PRO A 56 -56.82 18.53 -17.64
CA PRO A 56 -57.11 18.60 -16.20
C PRO A 56 -58.21 19.61 -15.84
N SER A 57 -58.92 19.32 -14.75
CA SER A 57 -59.75 20.23 -13.94
C SER A 57 -59.90 19.59 -12.55
N GLY A 58 -60.06 20.31 -11.43
CA GLY A 58 -59.99 21.75 -11.17
C GLY A 58 -59.75 21.99 -9.66
N GLN A 59 -59.64 23.24 -9.22
CA GLN A 59 -59.46 23.60 -7.79
C GLN A 59 -60.78 23.65 -7.00
N PHE A 60 -60.64 23.82 -5.67
CA PHE A 60 -61.61 24.16 -4.61
C PHE A 60 -62.21 23.01 -3.79
N GLY A 61 -62.32 23.24 -2.47
CA GLY A 61 -63.03 22.37 -1.52
C GLY A 61 -62.37 22.24 -0.15
N SER A 62 -62.44 23.26 0.71
CA SER A 62 -62.26 23.07 2.15
C SER A 62 -63.57 22.54 2.77
N GLY A 63 -63.49 21.56 3.68
CA GLY A 63 -64.72 20.97 4.24
C GLY A 63 -64.51 19.96 5.36
N ASN A 64 -64.84 20.35 6.59
CA ASN A 64 -64.99 19.43 7.71
C ASN A 64 -66.17 18.47 7.49
N ARG A 65 -65.96 17.16 7.73
CA ARG A 65 -66.88 16.40 8.61
C ARG A 65 -66.30 15.10 9.18
N ARG A 66 -66.51 14.91 10.48
CA ARG A 66 -66.40 13.64 11.21
C ARG A 66 -67.37 12.60 10.64
N TRP A 67 -66.96 11.33 10.69
CA TRP A 67 -67.79 10.20 11.12
C TRP A 67 -66.97 9.33 12.06
N GLY A 68 -67.62 8.62 12.99
CA GLY A 68 -66.92 7.73 13.92
C GLY A 68 -67.85 6.97 14.86
N VAL A 69 -67.54 5.68 15.01
CA VAL A 69 -67.96 4.67 16.01
C VAL A 69 -66.74 3.70 16.02
N GLY A 70 -66.20 3.16 17.11
CA GLY A 70 -66.75 2.79 18.41
C GLY A 70 -67.18 1.30 18.37
N THR A 71 -66.83 0.43 19.32
CA THR A 71 -65.87 0.47 20.46
C THR A 71 -65.20 -0.94 20.56
N ASP A 72 -64.54 -1.49 21.60
CA ASP A 72 -64.33 -1.15 23.02
C ASP A 72 -63.19 -1.99 23.66
N ILE A 73 -62.89 -1.76 24.95
CA ILE A 73 -62.43 -2.75 25.99
C ILE A 73 -61.01 -3.40 25.87
N PRO A 74 -60.24 -3.60 26.97
CA PRO A 74 -60.25 -2.95 28.31
C PRO A 74 -58.87 -2.36 28.74
N ALA A 75 -58.81 -1.80 29.95
CA ALA A 75 -57.57 -1.40 30.64
C ALA A 75 -57.48 -1.97 32.09
N PRO A 76 -56.26 -2.20 32.63
CA PRO A 76 -56.01 -2.47 34.05
C PRO A 76 -55.66 -1.18 34.86
N PRO A 77 -55.58 -1.24 36.22
CA PRO A 77 -55.75 -0.06 37.10
C PRO A 77 -54.46 0.61 37.64
N ASP A 78 -54.62 1.48 38.65
CA ASP A 78 -53.75 2.63 38.98
C ASP A 78 -53.12 2.59 40.40
N SER A 79 -52.07 3.41 40.59
CA SER A 79 -51.47 3.94 41.85
C SER A 79 -50.59 3.05 42.76
N GLY A 80 -49.45 3.61 43.23
CA GLY A 80 -48.71 3.12 44.43
C GLY A 80 -47.18 3.38 44.53
N ASN A 81 -46.74 4.58 44.95
CA ASN A 81 -45.35 4.99 45.35
C ASN A 81 -44.21 4.85 44.28
N GLU A 82 -43.07 5.57 44.33
CA GLU A 82 -42.52 6.50 45.34
C GLU A 82 -41.76 7.74 44.72
N GLN A 83 -40.97 8.47 45.52
CA GLN A 83 -40.59 9.90 45.30
C GLN A 83 -39.37 10.19 44.38
N PRO A 84 -39.29 11.38 43.74
CA PRO A 84 -38.10 11.90 43.05
C PRO A 84 -37.29 12.95 43.85
N SER A 85 -36.00 13.13 43.52
CA SER A 85 -35.06 14.09 44.16
C SER A 85 -34.77 15.36 43.31
N PRO A 86 -34.31 16.49 43.90
CA PRO A 86 -34.39 17.82 43.26
C PRO A 86 -33.16 18.28 42.46
N ARG A 87 -33.35 19.34 41.64
CA ARG A 87 -32.30 20.09 40.92
C ARG A 87 -31.75 21.28 41.73
N PRO A 88 -30.45 21.62 41.65
CA PRO A 88 -29.90 22.85 42.23
C PRO A 88 -30.17 24.12 41.38
N LEU A 89 -30.04 25.30 42.02
CA LEU A 89 -30.06 26.63 41.41
C LEU A 89 -28.69 27.34 41.58
N PRO A 90 -28.35 28.35 40.76
CA PRO A 90 -27.02 28.97 40.75
C PRO A 90 -26.85 30.12 41.75
N LEU A 91 -25.59 30.40 42.12
CA LEU A 91 -25.17 31.60 42.87
C LEU A 91 -23.97 32.30 42.20
N ARG A 92 -23.75 33.57 42.57
CA ARG A 92 -22.73 34.48 42.01
C ARG A 92 -21.51 34.66 42.97
N PRO A 93 -20.38 35.20 42.49
CA PRO A 93 -19.07 35.04 43.15
C PRO A 93 -18.72 36.11 44.20
N ALA A 94 -17.65 35.83 44.96
CA ALA A 94 -16.89 36.76 45.80
C ALA A 94 -15.39 36.34 45.80
N ASP A 95 -14.48 37.24 46.20
CA ASP A 95 -13.07 37.22 45.78
C ASP A 95 -12.02 36.55 46.70
N SER A 96 -10.91 36.18 46.05
CA SER A 96 -9.51 36.20 46.53
C SER A 96 -9.09 35.52 47.86
N ALA A 97 -8.38 34.39 47.73
CA ALA A 97 -7.18 34.08 48.51
C ALA A 97 -6.21 33.25 47.64
N GLY A 98 -4.91 33.58 47.61
CA GLY A 98 -3.92 32.90 46.77
C GLY A 98 -3.24 31.69 47.45
N PRO A 99 -2.88 30.62 46.71
CA PRO A 99 -2.19 29.47 47.29
C PRO A 99 -0.69 29.72 47.53
N VAL A 100 -0.16 29.15 48.61
CA VAL A 100 1.28 29.18 48.95
C VAL A 100 2.01 28.09 48.17
N ALA A 101 3.20 28.40 47.64
CA ALA A 101 4.03 27.45 46.90
C ALA A 101 4.78 26.48 47.84
N VAL A 102 4.90 25.21 47.42
CA VAL A 102 5.72 24.17 48.06
C VAL A 102 6.89 23.86 47.12
N PRO A 103 8.15 23.82 47.61
CA PRO A 103 9.32 23.53 46.77
C PRO A 103 9.41 22.04 46.39
N PRO A 104 10.04 21.70 45.25
CA PRO A 104 10.30 20.32 44.86
C PRO A 104 11.42 19.67 45.68
N PRO A 105 11.47 18.34 45.80
CA PRO A 105 12.55 17.61 46.47
C PRO A 105 13.81 17.47 45.60
N ASP A 106 14.96 17.31 46.25
CA ASP A 106 16.27 17.14 45.61
C ASP A 106 16.44 15.80 44.87
N PRO A 107 17.28 15.75 43.80
CA PRO A 107 17.52 14.53 43.03
C PRO A 107 18.44 13.53 43.74
N ILE A 108 18.09 12.24 43.63
CA ILE A 108 18.90 11.12 44.13
C ILE A 108 20.03 10.81 43.12
N PRO A 109 21.29 10.62 43.55
CA PRO A 109 22.40 10.30 42.65
C PRO A 109 22.36 8.85 42.14
N GLU A 110 22.67 8.64 40.86
CA GLU A 110 22.69 7.32 40.22
C GLU A 110 23.90 6.45 40.66
N PRO A 111 23.73 5.12 40.79
CA PRO A 111 24.83 4.19 41.02
C PRO A 111 25.57 3.83 39.72
N ALA A 112 26.90 3.93 39.72
CA ALA A 112 27.72 3.68 38.54
C ALA A 112 27.71 2.20 38.08
N LEU A 113 27.05 1.93 36.95
CA LEU A 113 26.98 0.60 36.33
C LEU A 113 28.30 0.19 35.64
N ARG A 114 28.83 -0.97 36.05
CA ARG A 114 30.04 -1.57 35.45
C ARG A 114 29.71 -2.17 34.07
N ARG A 115 30.37 -1.67 33.01
CA ARG A 115 30.30 -2.26 31.67
C ARG A 115 30.83 -3.71 31.66
N ARG A 116 30.19 -4.58 30.89
CA ARG A 116 30.70 -5.90 30.47
C ARG A 116 30.77 -5.94 28.92
N PRO A 117 31.70 -6.70 28.33
CA PRO A 117 31.90 -6.70 26.88
C PRO A 117 30.84 -7.56 26.17
N GLY A 118 30.08 -6.95 25.26
CA GLY A 118 29.03 -7.64 24.50
C GLY A 118 28.19 -6.73 23.60
N GLU A 119 28.66 -5.52 23.29
CA GLU A 119 27.90 -4.57 22.46
C GLU A 119 27.96 -4.98 20.98
N GLY A 120 26.85 -5.50 20.46
CA GLY A 120 26.59 -5.50 19.03
C GLY A 120 26.63 -4.05 18.53
N ARG A 121 27.29 -3.83 17.38
CA ARG A 121 27.67 -2.49 16.91
C ARG A 121 26.44 -1.62 16.64
N ALA A 122 26.09 -0.75 17.58
CA ALA A 122 25.07 0.28 17.36
C ALA A 122 25.48 1.16 16.17
N PRO A 123 24.55 1.59 15.29
CA PRO A 123 24.87 2.50 14.22
C PRO A 123 25.42 3.80 14.81
N THR A 124 26.64 4.16 14.40
CA THR A 124 27.42 5.24 15.00
C THR A 124 26.77 6.59 14.82
N SER A 125 26.60 7.32 15.94
CA SER A 125 26.55 8.78 16.06
C SER A 125 25.79 9.57 14.98
N ILE A 126 24.65 10.17 15.36
CA ILE A 126 23.92 11.17 14.57
C ILE A 126 24.92 12.18 13.96
N PRO A 127 25.07 12.25 12.62
CA PRO A 127 26.02 13.17 12.01
C PRO A 127 25.69 14.61 12.34
N THR A 128 26.68 15.34 12.85
CA THR A 128 26.56 16.77 13.18
C THR A 128 26.43 17.59 11.88
N LYS A 129 25.85 18.81 11.99
CA LYS A 129 25.66 19.81 10.90
C LYS A 129 26.55 19.57 9.66
N GLY A 130 25.96 19.08 8.58
CA GLY A 130 26.68 18.59 7.39
C GLY A 130 27.73 19.57 6.87
N ASN A 131 28.95 19.05 6.67
CA ASN A 131 30.20 19.77 6.54
C ASN A 131 30.19 20.85 5.42
N PRO A 132 30.38 22.15 5.74
CA PRO A 132 30.37 23.23 4.75
C PRO A 132 31.46 23.15 3.69
N GLN A 133 32.67 22.67 4.01
CA GLN A 133 33.76 22.55 3.04
C GLN A 133 33.48 21.44 2.02
N ALA A 134 32.97 20.31 2.50
CA ALA A 134 32.61 19.17 1.66
C ALA A 134 31.53 19.53 0.62
N GLU A 135 30.56 20.38 0.98
CA GLU A 135 29.53 20.82 0.03
C GLU A 135 29.89 22.04 -0.81
N ALA A 136 30.85 22.88 -0.37
CA ALA A 136 31.52 23.82 -1.27
C ALA A 136 32.28 23.05 -2.38
N ALA A 137 32.96 21.96 -2.03
CA ALA A 137 33.63 21.08 -2.99
C ALA A 137 32.64 20.42 -3.96
N LYS A 138 31.52 19.88 -3.45
CA LYS A 138 30.44 19.33 -4.30
C LYS A 138 29.89 20.39 -5.26
N THR A 139 29.61 21.60 -4.76
CA THR A 139 29.03 22.68 -5.56
C THR A 139 29.98 23.13 -6.67
N ARG A 140 31.25 23.40 -6.34
CA ARG A 140 32.27 23.82 -7.33
C ARG A 140 32.53 22.75 -8.39
N LEU A 141 32.62 21.48 -8.00
CA LEU A 141 32.81 20.38 -8.96
C LEU A 141 31.59 20.20 -9.87
N HIS A 142 30.37 20.34 -9.34
CA HIS A 142 29.14 20.26 -10.14
C HIS A 142 29.03 21.41 -11.15
N GLU A 143 29.41 22.63 -10.79
CA GLU A 143 29.44 23.78 -11.69
C GLU A 143 30.42 23.55 -12.86
N LEU A 144 31.68 23.22 -12.55
CA LEU A 144 32.71 22.87 -13.54
C LEU A 144 32.30 21.73 -14.47
N LEU A 145 31.63 20.71 -13.91
CA LEU A 145 31.19 19.54 -14.66
C LEU A 145 30.02 19.86 -15.59
N ILE A 146 29.15 20.83 -15.27
CA ILE A 146 28.13 21.32 -16.21
C ILE A 146 28.80 22.04 -17.38
N GLU A 147 29.72 22.97 -17.09
CA GLU A 147 30.44 23.76 -18.11
C GLU A 147 31.17 22.86 -19.13
N GLU A 148 31.78 21.77 -18.69
CA GLU A 148 32.43 20.77 -19.56
C GLU A 148 31.41 19.96 -20.39
N LEU A 149 30.25 19.61 -19.82
CA LEU A 149 29.25 18.72 -20.44
C LEU A 149 28.22 19.42 -21.35
N GLU A 150 28.15 20.75 -21.34
CA GLU A 150 27.20 21.55 -22.16
C GLU A 150 27.30 21.29 -23.68
N HIS A 151 28.40 20.69 -24.16
CA HIS A 151 28.65 20.38 -25.56
C HIS A 151 27.97 19.08 -26.09
N GLY A 152 26.93 18.58 -25.40
CA GLY A 152 26.18 17.39 -25.85
C GLY A 152 26.94 16.06 -25.71
N VAL A 153 28.01 16.03 -24.90
CA VAL A 153 28.95 14.89 -24.74
C VAL A 153 28.27 13.58 -24.31
N LEU A 154 27.06 13.67 -23.73
CA LEU A 154 26.27 12.53 -23.25
C LEU A 154 25.20 12.06 -24.24
N GLU A 155 24.94 12.77 -25.33
CA GLU A 155 23.88 12.42 -26.29
C GLU A 155 24.22 11.14 -27.06
N GLY A 156 23.24 10.24 -27.19
CA GLY A 156 23.39 8.96 -27.90
C GLY A 156 24.18 7.87 -27.17
N LEU A 157 24.81 8.16 -26.02
CA LEU A 157 25.42 7.16 -25.14
C LEU A 157 24.36 6.39 -24.33
N ASP A 158 24.66 5.15 -23.96
CA ASP A 158 23.86 4.40 -22.98
C ASP A 158 24.09 4.93 -21.55
N PRO A 159 23.16 4.69 -20.59
CA PRO A 159 23.27 5.21 -19.23
C PRO A 159 24.53 4.77 -18.44
N GLY A 160 25.12 3.63 -18.78
CA GLY A 160 26.40 3.18 -18.20
C GLY A 160 27.56 4.01 -18.75
N SER A 161 27.67 4.10 -20.08
CA SER A 161 28.69 4.93 -20.74
C SER A 161 28.58 6.42 -20.38
N GLN A 162 27.37 6.95 -20.19
CA GLN A 162 27.16 8.31 -19.68
C GLN A 162 27.76 8.48 -18.28
N ARG A 163 27.52 7.51 -17.37
CA ARG A 163 28.07 7.54 -16.01
C ARG A 163 29.59 7.44 -16.00
N ASP A 164 30.17 6.57 -16.83
CA ASP A 164 31.62 6.42 -16.99
C ASP A 164 32.31 7.62 -17.69
N ALA A 165 31.56 8.42 -18.46
CA ALA A 165 32.05 9.71 -18.96
C ALA A 165 32.06 10.76 -17.83
N VAL A 166 30.94 10.91 -17.12
CA VAL A 166 30.79 11.85 -15.99
C VAL A 166 31.79 11.59 -14.87
N VAL A 167 31.95 10.33 -14.44
CA VAL A 167 32.90 9.92 -13.38
C VAL A 167 34.35 10.22 -13.77
N ARG A 168 34.69 10.14 -15.06
CA ARG A 168 36.02 10.44 -15.59
C ARG A 168 36.31 11.94 -15.58
N ALA A 169 35.43 12.74 -16.18
CA ALA A 169 35.54 14.20 -16.19
C ALA A 169 35.60 14.76 -14.75
N ALA A 170 34.76 14.27 -13.84
CA ALA A 170 34.79 14.67 -12.43
C ALA A 170 36.12 14.34 -11.73
N ARG A 171 36.74 13.20 -12.02
CA ARG A 171 38.07 12.82 -11.49
C ARG A 171 39.20 13.68 -12.04
N GLU A 172 39.11 14.07 -13.31
CA GLU A 172 40.10 14.95 -13.97
C GLU A 172 40.00 16.38 -13.44
N LEU A 173 38.79 16.94 -13.35
CA LEU A 173 38.51 18.28 -12.80
C LEU A 173 38.97 18.42 -11.34
N ILE A 174 38.77 17.41 -10.47
CA ILE A 174 39.28 17.42 -9.08
C ILE A 174 40.81 17.63 -9.03
N VAL A 175 41.55 17.09 -10.00
CA VAL A 175 43.02 17.19 -10.05
C VAL A 175 43.46 18.50 -10.68
N GLN A 176 42.82 18.94 -11.75
CA GLN A 176 43.12 20.19 -12.46
C GLN A 176 42.84 21.42 -11.58
N GLU A 177 41.64 21.51 -11.00
CA GLU A 177 41.17 22.65 -10.18
C GLU A 177 41.56 22.53 -8.69
N GLN A 178 42.36 21.52 -8.33
CA GLN A 178 42.88 21.27 -6.97
C GLN A 178 41.82 21.31 -5.85
N ILE A 179 40.63 20.76 -6.15
CA ILE A 179 39.43 20.92 -5.32
C ILE A 179 39.65 20.36 -3.91
N GLN A 180 39.46 21.22 -2.90
CA GLN A 180 39.62 20.88 -1.50
C GLN A 180 38.45 20.01 -1.02
N LEU A 181 38.65 18.70 -0.91
CA LEU A 181 37.62 17.68 -0.66
C LEU A 181 36.84 17.84 0.66
N GLY A 182 37.27 18.75 1.55
CA GLY A 182 36.59 19.05 2.82
C GLY A 182 36.51 17.88 3.81
N GLY A 183 37.26 16.80 3.60
CA GLY A 183 37.21 15.58 4.40
C GLY A 183 36.34 14.45 3.84
N MET A 184 35.70 14.62 2.68
CA MET A 184 35.26 13.47 1.88
C MET A 184 36.45 12.83 1.16
N SER A 185 36.34 11.55 0.80
CA SER A 185 37.21 10.93 -0.19
C SER A 185 36.91 11.47 -1.60
N ARG A 186 37.84 11.23 -2.54
CA ARG A 186 37.63 11.59 -3.96
C ARG A 186 36.45 10.83 -4.55
N ASP A 187 36.31 9.56 -4.23
CA ASP A 187 35.27 8.71 -4.82
C ASP A 187 33.88 9.04 -4.28
N GLU A 188 33.73 9.38 -2.99
CA GLU A 188 32.46 9.91 -2.44
C GLU A 188 32.06 11.23 -3.12
N LEU A 189 33.01 12.14 -3.35
CA LEU A 189 32.74 13.41 -4.02
C LEU A 189 32.34 13.21 -5.50
N VAL A 190 33.03 12.32 -6.22
CA VAL A 190 32.74 11.99 -7.62
C VAL A 190 31.38 11.31 -7.76
N GLU A 191 31.11 10.26 -6.97
CA GLU A 191 29.83 9.55 -6.94
C GLU A 191 28.69 10.53 -6.60
N SER A 192 28.87 11.38 -5.58
CA SER A 192 27.87 12.36 -5.18
C SER A 192 27.58 13.43 -6.23
N VAL A 193 28.52 13.76 -7.12
CA VAL A 193 28.29 14.70 -8.23
C VAL A 193 27.74 13.98 -9.47
N ALA A 194 28.17 12.74 -9.77
CA ALA A 194 27.57 11.92 -10.81
C ALA A 194 26.08 11.69 -10.56
N ASP A 195 25.71 11.47 -9.30
CA ASP A 195 24.32 11.32 -8.85
C ASP A 195 23.53 12.65 -8.93
N GLU A 196 24.20 13.79 -8.80
CA GLU A 196 23.60 15.12 -8.96
C GLU A 196 23.34 15.47 -10.44
N VAL A 197 24.19 15.00 -11.35
CA VAL A 197 24.08 15.26 -12.80
C VAL A 197 23.16 14.26 -13.51
N LEU A 198 23.28 12.96 -13.20
CA LEU A 198 22.56 11.88 -13.91
C LEU A 198 21.40 11.27 -13.11
N GLY A 199 21.50 11.24 -11.78
CA GLY A 199 20.57 10.53 -10.89
C GLY A 199 19.55 11.44 -10.20
N LEU A 200 19.07 10.99 -9.04
CA LEU A 200 18.14 11.73 -8.18
C LEU A 200 18.84 12.53 -7.06
N GLY A 201 20.12 12.87 -7.25
CA GLY A 201 20.89 13.77 -6.40
C GLY A 201 20.94 13.29 -4.94
N PRO A 202 20.57 14.13 -3.94
CA PRO A 202 20.66 13.76 -2.52
C PRO A 202 19.81 12.55 -2.09
N LEU A 203 18.87 12.09 -2.93
CA LEU A 203 18.03 10.92 -2.65
C LEU A 203 18.68 9.61 -3.07
N GLU A 204 19.59 9.67 -4.04
CA GLU A 204 20.13 8.53 -4.75
C GLU A 204 20.76 7.45 -3.83
N PRO A 205 21.56 7.78 -2.78
CA PRO A 205 22.08 6.77 -1.85
C PRO A 205 20.99 6.04 -1.05
N LEU A 206 19.92 6.75 -0.66
CA LEU A 206 18.77 6.17 0.07
C LEU A 206 17.92 5.27 -0.85
N LEU A 207 17.86 5.60 -2.14
CA LEU A 207 17.16 4.81 -3.14
C LEU A 207 17.94 3.55 -3.53
N ARG A 208 19.28 3.59 -3.51
CA ARG A 208 20.13 2.38 -3.68
C ARG A 208 20.08 1.42 -2.49
N ASP A 209 20.04 1.92 -1.25
CA ASP A 209 20.12 1.07 -0.05
C ASP A 209 18.94 0.07 0.02
N PRO A 210 19.17 -1.26 -0.07
CA PRO A 210 18.11 -2.26 -0.06
C PRO A 210 17.41 -2.39 1.30
N SER A 211 17.99 -1.85 2.39
CA SER A 211 17.41 -1.81 3.74
C SER A 211 16.41 -0.66 3.94
N VAL A 212 16.49 0.40 3.12
CA VAL A 212 15.52 1.51 3.06
C VAL A 212 14.28 1.12 2.24
N SER A 213 13.08 1.40 2.75
CA SER A 213 11.77 1.07 2.13
C SER A 213 10.96 2.29 1.67
N GLU A 214 11.13 3.44 2.32
CA GLU A 214 10.45 4.69 1.96
C GLU A 214 11.41 5.87 2.16
N VAL A 215 11.32 6.89 1.30
CA VAL A 215 12.09 8.14 1.37
C VAL A 215 11.14 9.31 1.28
N MET A 216 11.24 10.26 2.21
CA MET A 216 10.32 11.39 2.38
C MET A 216 11.09 12.71 2.43
N VAL A 217 10.82 13.61 1.49
CA VAL A 217 11.35 14.98 1.44
C VAL A 217 10.25 15.92 1.93
N ASN A 218 10.40 16.45 3.14
CA ASN A 218 9.42 17.36 3.75
C ASN A 218 9.84 18.83 3.66
N ASP A 219 11.13 19.10 3.41
CA ASP A 219 11.74 20.43 3.25
C ASP A 219 13.18 20.25 2.73
N LEU A 220 13.87 21.34 2.38
CA LEU A 220 15.24 21.31 1.84
C LEU A 220 16.25 20.57 2.75
N ASP A 221 16.15 20.76 4.08
CA ASP A 221 16.99 20.08 5.08
C ASP A 221 16.31 18.87 5.75
N LYS A 222 15.06 18.55 5.40
CA LYS A 222 14.21 17.60 6.13
C LYS A 222 13.88 16.38 5.28
N ILE A 223 14.93 15.63 4.95
CA ILE A 223 14.82 14.31 4.32
C ILE A 223 14.75 13.23 5.41
N PHE A 224 13.79 12.33 5.31
CA PHE A 224 13.58 11.19 6.18
C PHE A 224 13.54 9.89 5.37
N PHE A 225 13.75 8.75 6.03
CA PHE A 225 13.62 7.44 5.40
C PHE A 225 13.06 6.40 6.38
N GLU A 226 12.34 5.40 5.87
CA GLU A 226 11.96 4.20 6.63
C GLU A 226 13.04 3.11 6.43
N GLN A 227 13.51 2.54 7.53
CA GLN A 227 14.32 1.32 7.58
C GLN A 227 13.76 0.42 8.69
N GLU A 228 13.54 -0.86 8.41
CA GLU A 228 13.05 -1.87 9.37
C GLU A 228 11.79 -1.43 10.16
N GLY A 229 10.84 -0.75 9.51
CA GLY A 229 9.59 -0.30 10.12
C GLY A 229 9.71 0.97 10.97
N ARG A 230 10.90 1.59 11.05
CA ARG A 230 11.22 2.78 11.85
C ARG A 230 11.66 3.94 10.94
N ILE A 231 11.33 5.18 11.32
CA ILE A 231 11.64 6.38 10.53
C ILE A 231 12.86 7.10 11.12
N PHE A 232 13.81 7.42 10.26
CA PHE A 232 15.06 8.11 10.59
C PHE A 232 15.18 9.41 9.78
N ARG A 233 15.93 10.40 10.29
CA ARG A 233 16.30 11.62 9.55
C ARG A 233 17.63 11.40 8.82
N SER A 234 17.67 11.68 7.52
CA SER A 234 18.91 11.65 6.73
C SER A 234 19.77 12.89 7.00
N PRO A 235 21.11 12.80 6.94
CA PRO A 235 21.99 13.97 6.87
C PRO A 235 21.95 14.68 5.50
N ALA A 236 21.38 14.04 4.47
CA ALA A 236 21.27 14.59 3.12
C ALA A 236 20.33 15.80 3.07
N ARG A 237 20.60 16.72 2.13
CA ARG A 237 19.87 17.99 1.96
C ARG A 237 19.89 18.46 0.51
N PHE A 238 18.91 19.27 0.13
CA PHE A 238 18.90 19.99 -1.14
C PHE A 238 19.48 21.39 -0.96
N ARG A 239 20.28 21.83 -1.95
CA ARG A 239 20.91 23.16 -1.99
C ARG A 239 19.89 24.32 -1.99
N ASP A 240 18.84 24.18 -2.80
CA ASP A 240 17.88 25.24 -3.11
C ASP A 240 16.55 24.65 -3.62
N LYS A 241 15.50 25.48 -3.73
CA LYS A 241 14.18 25.00 -4.20
C LYS A 241 14.20 24.58 -5.67
N GLN A 242 14.98 25.26 -6.51
CA GLN A 242 15.13 24.92 -7.93
C GLN A 242 15.79 23.55 -8.11
N HIS A 243 16.65 23.12 -7.18
CA HIS A 243 17.21 21.77 -7.17
C HIS A 243 16.13 20.72 -6.91
N VAL A 244 15.25 20.91 -5.93
CA VAL A 244 14.11 20.00 -5.74
C VAL A 244 13.24 19.95 -6.99
N MET A 245 12.98 21.09 -7.64
CA MET A 245 12.24 21.14 -8.91
C MET A 245 12.93 20.37 -10.04
N ARG A 246 14.26 20.52 -10.24
CA ARG A 246 15.00 19.73 -11.26
C ARG A 246 14.94 18.22 -11.00
N ILE A 247 14.99 17.78 -9.74
CA ILE A 247 14.84 16.35 -9.41
C ILE A 247 13.39 15.88 -9.64
N ILE A 248 12.40 16.72 -9.33
CA ILE A 248 10.98 16.47 -9.66
C ILE A 248 10.79 16.36 -11.18
N GLU A 249 11.38 17.23 -11.98
CA GLU A 249 11.32 17.20 -13.45
C GLU A 249 11.95 15.90 -14.00
N ARG A 250 13.13 15.49 -13.50
CA ARG A 250 13.75 14.19 -13.85
C ARG A 250 12.87 12.99 -13.48
N ILE A 251 12.13 13.04 -12.37
CA ILE A 251 11.19 11.99 -11.96
C ILE A 251 9.95 11.97 -12.87
N VAL A 252 9.41 13.14 -13.23
CA VAL A 252 8.08 13.28 -13.84
C VAL A 252 8.12 13.19 -15.37
N ALA A 253 9.19 13.66 -16.03
CA ALA A 253 9.29 13.68 -17.49
C ALA A 253 9.30 12.29 -18.15
N PRO A 254 10.04 11.27 -17.65
CA PRO A 254 9.99 9.90 -18.22
C PRO A 254 8.61 9.25 -18.12
N LEU A 255 7.74 9.75 -17.23
CA LEU A 255 6.39 9.23 -16.98
C LEU A 255 5.33 9.88 -17.89
N GLY A 256 5.73 10.77 -18.81
CA GLY A 256 4.81 11.52 -19.68
C GLY A 256 3.87 12.46 -18.92
N ARG A 257 4.21 12.81 -17.68
CA ARG A 257 3.42 13.68 -16.81
C ARG A 257 3.97 15.11 -16.81
N ARG A 258 3.21 16.03 -16.21
CA ARG A 258 3.63 17.42 -15.94
C ARG A 258 3.32 17.76 -14.50
N ILE A 259 4.05 18.73 -13.95
CA ILE A 259 3.82 19.29 -12.62
C ILE A 259 4.22 20.76 -12.65
N ASP A 260 3.26 21.63 -12.35
CA ASP A 260 3.38 23.09 -12.44
C ASP A 260 2.31 23.74 -11.53
N GLU A 261 2.25 25.06 -11.44
CA GLU A 261 1.30 25.75 -10.53
C GLU A 261 -0.18 25.46 -10.87
N SER A 262 -0.50 25.02 -12.10
CA SER A 262 -1.85 24.60 -12.52
C SER A 262 -2.14 23.12 -12.26
N SER A 263 -1.10 22.29 -12.22
CA SER A 263 -1.16 20.87 -11.83
C SER A 263 -0.12 20.54 -10.75
N PRO A 264 -0.30 21.05 -9.50
CA PRO A 264 0.75 21.06 -8.48
C PRO A 264 0.92 19.73 -7.71
N MET A 265 0.34 18.63 -8.19
CA MET A 265 0.32 17.32 -7.54
C MET A 265 0.49 16.19 -8.55
N VAL A 266 1.36 15.22 -8.25
CA VAL A 266 1.55 14.00 -9.05
C VAL A 266 1.56 12.78 -8.14
N ASP A 267 0.72 11.78 -8.43
CA ASP A 267 0.89 10.40 -7.97
C ASP A 267 1.20 9.52 -9.18
N ALA A 268 2.27 8.73 -9.11
CA ALA A 268 2.74 7.94 -10.24
C ALA A 268 3.57 6.72 -9.82
N ARG A 269 3.85 5.85 -10.80
CA ARG A 269 4.71 4.67 -10.68
C ARG A 269 5.99 4.88 -11.48
N LEU A 270 7.14 4.66 -10.85
CA LEU A 270 8.46 4.73 -11.43
C LEU A 270 8.79 3.45 -12.24
N PRO A 271 9.78 3.46 -13.16
CA PRO A 271 10.11 2.30 -13.99
C PRO A 271 10.62 1.05 -13.24
N ASP A 272 11.16 1.22 -12.03
CA ASP A 272 11.52 0.13 -11.11
C ASP A 272 10.30 -0.49 -10.39
N GLY A 273 9.11 0.08 -10.62
CA GLY A 273 7.85 -0.27 -9.99
C GLY A 273 7.50 0.57 -8.77
N SER A 274 8.40 1.41 -8.25
CA SER A 274 8.23 2.22 -7.04
C SER A 274 7.09 3.23 -7.17
N ARG A 275 6.44 3.60 -6.07
CA ARG A 275 5.40 4.64 -6.06
C ARG A 275 6.00 5.97 -5.65
N VAL A 276 5.70 7.03 -6.39
CA VAL A 276 6.07 8.40 -6.04
C VAL A 276 4.83 9.28 -5.91
N ASN A 277 4.78 10.03 -4.82
CA ASN A 277 3.86 11.14 -4.63
C ASN A 277 4.67 12.44 -4.55
N ILE A 278 4.23 13.48 -5.26
CA ILE A 278 4.89 14.78 -5.33
C ILE A 278 3.82 15.87 -5.15
N THR A 279 4.14 16.88 -4.36
CA THR A 279 3.35 18.10 -4.23
C THR A 279 4.28 19.32 -4.30
N ILE A 280 3.86 20.38 -4.99
CA ILE A 280 4.59 21.65 -5.10
C ILE A 280 3.73 22.84 -4.64
N PRO A 281 4.30 24.04 -4.44
CA PRO A 281 3.51 25.26 -4.31
C PRO A 281 2.53 25.43 -5.48
N PRO A 282 1.31 25.95 -5.25
CA PRO A 282 0.81 26.51 -3.99
C PRO A 282 0.33 25.47 -2.96
N VAL A 283 0.18 24.19 -3.32
CA VAL A 283 -0.40 23.16 -2.43
C VAL A 283 0.56 22.75 -1.29
N SER A 284 1.88 22.87 -1.49
CA SER A 284 2.88 22.80 -0.41
C SER A 284 3.60 24.14 -0.18
N PRO A 285 3.00 25.11 0.56
CA PRO A 285 3.49 26.50 0.61
C PRO A 285 4.94 26.71 1.08
N LYS A 286 5.48 25.78 1.89
CA LYS A 286 6.84 25.88 2.43
C LYS A 286 7.90 25.53 1.39
N ALA A 287 7.80 24.35 0.79
CA ALA A 287 8.71 23.78 -0.20
C ALA A 287 7.99 22.67 -0.98
N PRO A 288 8.48 22.27 -2.17
CA PRO A 288 8.12 20.99 -2.77
C PRO A 288 8.35 19.82 -1.80
N SER A 289 7.45 18.84 -1.82
CA SER A 289 7.54 17.61 -1.02
C SER A 289 7.44 16.37 -1.92
N ILE A 290 8.24 15.35 -1.60
CA ILE A 290 8.36 14.11 -2.40
C ILE A 290 8.31 12.92 -1.44
N THR A 291 7.44 11.94 -1.70
CA THR A 291 7.44 10.65 -0.99
C THR A 291 7.63 9.52 -2.00
N ILE A 292 8.74 8.79 -1.92
CA ILE A 292 9.04 7.61 -2.73
C ILE A 292 8.91 6.38 -1.85
N ARG A 293 7.87 5.58 -2.09
CA ARG A 293 7.69 4.24 -1.52
C ARG A 293 8.32 3.23 -2.46
N LYS A 294 9.48 2.69 -2.08
CA LYS A 294 10.31 1.84 -2.93
C LYS A 294 9.61 0.51 -3.18
N PHE A 295 9.54 0.08 -4.43
CA PHE A 295 8.98 -1.22 -4.78
C PHE A 295 9.96 -2.32 -4.34
N ARG A 296 9.63 -2.95 -3.22
CA ARG A 296 10.13 -4.27 -2.89
C ARG A 296 9.14 -5.28 -3.42
N ALA A 297 9.58 -6.14 -4.33
CA ALA A 297 8.92 -7.43 -4.50
C ALA A 297 8.95 -8.13 -3.13
N ASP A 298 7.78 -8.36 -2.52
CA ASP A 298 7.74 -8.94 -1.19
C ASP A 298 8.14 -10.41 -1.24
N LYS A 299 9.26 -10.73 -0.59
CA LYS A 299 9.88 -12.05 -0.61
C LYS A 299 9.46 -12.92 0.57
N MET A 300 8.76 -12.37 1.57
CA MET A 300 8.43 -13.14 2.78
C MET A 300 7.37 -14.20 2.47
N ARG A 301 7.82 -15.45 2.44
CA ARG A 301 6.99 -16.65 2.38
C ARG A 301 6.42 -16.91 3.78
N MET A 302 5.45 -17.83 3.87
CA MET A 302 4.88 -18.19 5.17
C MET A 302 5.95 -18.68 6.17
N ALA A 303 6.96 -19.41 5.70
CA ALA A 303 8.10 -19.83 6.52
C ALA A 303 8.91 -18.64 7.10
N ASP A 304 9.08 -17.56 6.35
CA ASP A 304 9.78 -16.36 6.82
C ASP A 304 8.93 -15.61 7.87
N LEU A 305 7.61 -15.55 7.67
CA LEU A 305 6.65 -14.97 8.63
C LEU A 305 6.62 -15.75 9.96
N ILE A 306 6.69 -17.08 9.91
CA ILE A 306 6.85 -17.93 11.10
C ILE A 306 8.21 -17.65 11.77
N ALA A 307 9.30 -17.60 10.99
CA ALA A 307 10.66 -17.41 11.52
C ALA A 307 10.86 -16.05 12.24
N VAL A 308 10.17 -14.98 11.81
CA VAL A 308 10.14 -13.69 12.53
C VAL A 308 9.06 -13.61 13.63
N GLY A 309 8.31 -14.69 13.85
CA GLY A 309 7.26 -14.79 14.86
C GLY A 309 6.07 -13.87 14.59
N ALA A 310 5.70 -13.65 13.32
CA ALA A 310 4.51 -12.90 12.94
C ALA A 310 3.22 -13.68 13.22
N LEU A 311 3.29 -15.02 13.19
CA LEU A 311 2.26 -15.99 13.59
C LEU A 311 2.95 -17.29 14.03
N SER A 312 2.22 -18.19 14.69
CA SER A 312 2.72 -19.53 15.04
C SER A 312 2.46 -20.54 13.92
N ASP A 313 3.22 -21.65 13.91
CA ASP A 313 3.07 -22.75 12.95
C ASP A 313 1.63 -23.28 12.89
N ALA A 314 0.98 -23.47 14.04
CA ALA A 314 -0.40 -23.94 14.12
C ALA A 314 -1.40 -22.97 13.46
N THR A 315 -1.21 -21.65 13.63
CA THR A 315 -2.02 -20.66 12.93
C THR A 315 -1.72 -20.63 11.43
N ALA A 316 -0.46 -20.81 11.02
CA ALA A 316 -0.08 -20.90 9.61
C ALA A 316 -0.65 -22.15 8.91
N GLU A 317 -0.66 -23.30 9.59
CA GLU A 317 -1.26 -24.54 9.12
C GLU A 317 -2.78 -24.39 8.97
N PHE A 318 -3.46 -23.89 10.00
CA PHE A 318 -4.89 -23.59 9.93
C PHE A 318 -5.23 -22.68 8.75
N LEU A 319 -4.50 -21.58 8.57
CA LEU A 319 -4.73 -20.66 7.45
C LEU A 319 -4.41 -21.29 6.08
N ALA A 320 -3.42 -22.19 5.98
CA ALA A 320 -3.17 -22.96 4.77
C ALA A 320 -4.33 -23.91 4.44
N MET A 321 -4.98 -24.51 5.45
CA MET A 321 -6.21 -25.27 5.27
C MET A 321 -7.37 -24.37 4.80
N CYS A 322 -7.54 -23.18 5.38
CA CYS A 322 -8.58 -22.23 4.97
C CYS A 322 -8.46 -21.85 3.49
N ILE A 323 -7.23 -21.60 3.01
CA ILE A 323 -6.97 -21.32 1.59
C ILE A 323 -7.36 -22.51 0.70
N ARG A 324 -6.97 -23.73 1.08
CA ARG A 324 -7.26 -24.96 0.32
C ARG A 324 -8.77 -25.30 0.30
N ALA A 325 -9.48 -25.04 1.39
CA ALA A 325 -10.93 -25.24 1.50
C ALA A 325 -11.77 -24.11 0.87
N LYS A 326 -11.16 -23.22 0.08
CA LYS A 326 -11.80 -22.08 -0.58
C LYS A 326 -12.61 -21.18 0.38
N LEU A 327 -12.11 -20.98 1.61
CA LEU A 327 -12.68 -19.97 2.49
C LEU A 327 -12.37 -18.56 1.96
N ASN A 328 -13.35 -17.66 2.03
CA ASN A 328 -13.19 -16.26 1.65
C ASN A 328 -12.55 -15.47 2.81
N ILE A 329 -11.40 -14.84 2.56
CA ILE A 329 -10.55 -14.27 3.61
C ILE A 329 -10.35 -12.76 3.44
N ILE A 330 -10.61 -12.00 4.51
CA ILE A 330 -10.35 -10.56 4.59
C ILE A 330 -9.17 -10.31 5.53
N ILE A 331 -8.08 -9.72 5.03
CA ILE A 331 -6.91 -9.36 5.83
C ILE A 331 -7.05 -7.88 6.24
N SER A 332 -7.27 -7.63 7.53
CA SER A 332 -7.50 -6.29 8.09
C SER A 332 -6.25 -5.71 8.76
N GLY A 333 -6.04 -4.40 8.66
CA GLY A 333 -4.84 -3.76 9.21
C GLY A 333 -4.62 -2.32 8.79
N GLY A 334 -3.86 -1.59 9.62
CA GLY A 334 -3.45 -0.22 9.34
C GLY A 334 -2.48 -0.08 8.16
N THR A 335 -1.96 1.14 7.96
CA THR A 335 -0.90 1.40 6.99
C THR A 335 0.43 0.82 7.49
N GLY A 336 1.16 0.14 6.61
CA GLY A 336 2.48 -0.43 6.95
C GLY A 336 2.47 -1.63 7.91
N THR A 337 1.32 -2.27 8.18
CA THR A 337 1.24 -3.46 9.06
C THR A 337 1.53 -4.79 8.35
N GLY A 338 1.65 -4.80 7.02
CA GLY A 338 1.97 -6.01 6.24
C GLY A 338 0.76 -6.77 5.67
N LYS A 339 -0.37 -6.10 5.38
CA LYS A 339 -1.54 -6.73 4.74
C LYS A 339 -1.19 -7.44 3.42
N THR A 340 -0.59 -6.72 2.47
CA THR A 340 -0.18 -7.25 1.16
C THR A 340 0.82 -8.40 1.31
N THR A 341 1.73 -8.29 2.29
CA THR A 341 2.70 -9.35 2.64
C THR A 341 2.00 -10.64 3.08
N MET A 342 1.04 -10.54 4.01
CA MET A 342 0.26 -11.69 4.48
C MET A 342 -0.57 -12.30 3.35
N LEU A 343 -1.16 -11.48 2.47
CA LEU A 343 -1.87 -11.97 1.29
C LEU A 343 -0.93 -12.75 0.36
N ASN A 344 0.25 -12.19 0.05
CA ASN A 344 1.21 -12.81 -0.86
C ASN A 344 1.86 -14.08 -0.29
N ALA A 345 1.96 -14.19 1.04
CA ALA A 345 2.36 -15.42 1.72
C ALA A 345 1.24 -16.48 1.67
N LEU A 346 -0.01 -16.10 1.96
CA LEU A 346 -1.16 -17.01 1.94
C LEU A 346 -1.54 -17.50 0.54
N SER A 347 -1.39 -16.65 -0.48
CA SER A 347 -1.67 -17.01 -1.88
C SER A 347 -0.78 -18.15 -2.38
N SER A 348 0.39 -18.38 -1.78
CA SER A 348 1.24 -19.54 -2.09
C SER A 348 0.62 -20.90 -1.75
N PHE A 349 -0.45 -20.94 -0.94
CA PHE A 349 -1.20 -22.18 -0.66
C PHE A 349 -2.34 -22.46 -1.66
N ILE A 350 -2.61 -21.56 -2.62
CA ILE A 350 -3.60 -21.79 -3.67
C ILE A 350 -3.03 -22.83 -4.68
N PRO A 351 -3.76 -23.92 -4.99
CA PRO A 351 -3.35 -24.91 -5.99
C PRO A 351 -3.06 -24.31 -7.37
N ASN A 352 -2.01 -24.80 -8.04
CA ASN A 352 -1.64 -24.41 -9.41
C ASN A 352 -2.71 -24.74 -10.47
N THR A 353 -3.70 -25.56 -10.14
CA THR A 353 -4.84 -25.89 -10.99
C THR A 353 -5.89 -24.79 -11.08
N GLU A 354 -5.87 -23.81 -10.16
CA GLU A 354 -6.85 -22.72 -10.10
C GLU A 354 -6.44 -21.52 -10.96
N ARG A 355 -7.40 -20.96 -11.69
CA ARG A 355 -7.25 -19.73 -12.47
C ARG A 355 -7.52 -18.51 -11.59
N ILE A 356 -6.52 -17.66 -11.40
CA ILE A 356 -6.60 -16.56 -10.43
C ILE A 356 -6.57 -15.21 -11.17
N VAL A 357 -7.45 -14.29 -10.81
CA VAL A 357 -7.39 -12.89 -11.28
C VAL A 357 -7.05 -11.97 -10.11
N THR A 358 -5.93 -11.24 -10.18
CA THR A 358 -5.59 -10.18 -9.21
C THR A 358 -6.08 -8.82 -9.72
N ILE A 359 -6.59 -7.97 -8.82
CA ILE A 359 -7.10 -6.62 -9.10
C ILE A 359 -6.50 -5.65 -8.08
N GLU A 360 -5.75 -4.66 -8.55
CA GLU A 360 -4.84 -3.89 -7.68
C GLU A 360 -4.70 -2.41 -8.09
N ASP A 361 -4.17 -1.58 -7.18
CA ASP A 361 -4.08 -0.12 -7.34
C ASP A 361 -2.84 0.51 -6.64
N PRO A 362 -1.67 0.51 -7.31
CA PRO A 362 -1.22 -0.36 -8.42
C PRO A 362 -0.90 -1.81 -7.97
N SER A 363 -0.41 -2.66 -8.87
CA SER A 363 -0.04 -4.06 -8.58
C SER A 363 1.20 -4.20 -7.69
N GLU A 364 1.01 -4.77 -6.50
CA GLU A 364 2.05 -5.13 -5.53
C GLU A 364 2.23 -6.66 -5.42
N LEU A 365 1.20 -7.45 -5.70
CA LEU A 365 1.19 -8.92 -5.54
C LEU A 365 2.06 -9.65 -6.58
N ARG A 366 2.65 -10.77 -6.17
CA ARG A 366 3.49 -11.66 -6.98
C ARG A 366 3.22 -13.12 -6.60
N LEU A 367 2.11 -13.63 -7.12
CA LEU A 367 1.70 -15.03 -7.01
C LEU A 367 2.68 -15.96 -7.74
N GLN A 368 2.72 -17.22 -7.31
CA GLN A 368 3.66 -18.24 -7.82
C GLN A 368 3.00 -19.23 -8.79
N GLN A 369 1.67 -19.20 -8.90
CA GLN A 369 0.86 -20.04 -9.78
C GLN A 369 1.02 -19.64 -11.25
N GLU A 370 0.95 -20.62 -12.14
CA GLU A 370 1.07 -20.40 -13.59
C GLU A 370 -0.14 -19.64 -14.17
N HIS A 371 -1.35 -19.96 -13.69
CA HIS A 371 -2.61 -19.51 -14.32
C HIS A 371 -3.15 -18.19 -13.73
N VAL A 372 -2.27 -17.20 -13.57
CA VAL A 372 -2.58 -15.89 -12.98
C VAL A 372 -2.78 -14.81 -14.06
N ILE A 373 -3.78 -13.95 -13.89
CA ILE A 373 -3.92 -12.71 -14.66
C ILE A 373 -3.98 -11.52 -13.69
N THR A 374 -3.09 -10.55 -13.86
CA THR A 374 -3.09 -9.30 -13.06
C THR A 374 -3.78 -8.18 -13.83
N LEU A 375 -4.72 -7.51 -13.17
CA LEU A 375 -5.43 -6.33 -13.64
C LEU A 375 -5.08 -5.14 -12.74
N GLU A 376 -4.58 -4.05 -13.34
CA GLU A 376 -4.18 -2.84 -12.61
C GLU A 376 -5.18 -1.72 -12.89
N ALA A 377 -5.72 -1.12 -11.82
CA ALA A 377 -6.55 0.08 -11.90
C ALA A 377 -5.71 1.25 -12.41
N ARG A 378 -6.33 2.16 -13.18
CA ARG A 378 -5.67 3.31 -13.77
C ARG A 378 -6.35 4.60 -13.33
N PRO A 379 -5.65 5.56 -12.70
CA PRO A 379 -6.20 6.89 -12.44
C PRO A 379 -6.55 7.59 -13.76
N PRO A 380 -7.38 8.65 -13.74
CA PRO A 380 -7.63 9.46 -14.92
C PRO A 380 -6.33 10.04 -15.49
N SER A 381 -6.32 10.25 -16.81
CA SER A 381 -5.30 11.04 -17.49
C SER A 381 -5.36 12.52 -17.06
N ILE A 382 -4.38 13.31 -17.48
CA ILE A 382 -4.31 14.76 -17.20
C ILE A 382 -5.58 15.49 -17.70
N GLU A 383 -6.23 14.98 -18.75
CA GLU A 383 -7.51 15.48 -19.27
C GLU A 383 -8.75 15.05 -18.47
N GLY A 384 -8.59 14.34 -17.34
CA GLY A 384 -9.68 13.75 -16.56
C GLY A 384 -10.30 12.48 -17.17
N LYS A 385 -9.80 12.02 -18.32
CA LYS A 385 -10.38 10.92 -19.12
C LYS A 385 -9.71 9.58 -18.81
N ASN A 386 -10.31 8.50 -19.33
CA ASN A 386 -9.67 7.17 -19.43
C ASN A 386 -9.25 6.53 -18.08
N ALA A 387 -9.89 6.91 -16.97
CA ALA A 387 -9.79 6.17 -15.72
C ALA A 387 -10.33 4.73 -15.90
N ILE A 388 -9.79 3.79 -15.11
CA ILE A 388 -10.27 2.41 -15.00
C ILE A 388 -10.25 2.09 -13.50
N HIS A 389 -11.42 1.97 -12.87
CA HIS A 389 -11.50 1.74 -11.43
C HIS A 389 -11.44 0.24 -11.11
N GLN A 390 -11.03 -0.12 -9.89
CA GLN A 390 -11.05 -1.52 -9.44
C GLN A 390 -12.44 -2.17 -9.66
N ARG A 391 -13.53 -1.41 -9.46
CA ARG A 391 -14.91 -1.87 -9.67
C ARG A 391 -15.17 -2.36 -11.11
N ASP A 392 -14.60 -1.68 -12.10
CA ASP A 392 -14.73 -2.05 -13.51
C ASP A 392 -13.97 -3.35 -13.80
N LEU A 393 -12.80 -3.50 -13.18
CA LEU A 393 -11.96 -4.70 -13.27
C LEU A 393 -12.62 -5.91 -12.59
N VAL A 394 -13.28 -5.74 -11.44
CA VAL A 394 -14.06 -6.81 -10.77
C VAL A 394 -15.17 -7.28 -11.71
N ARG A 395 -15.97 -6.35 -12.26
CA ARG A 395 -17.04 -6.65 -13.22
C ARG A 395 -16.55 -7.30 -14.51
N ASN A 396 -15.33 -6.99 -14.95
CA ASN A 396 -14.70 -7.66 -16.07
C ASN A 396 -14.23 -9.08 -15.70
N SER A 397 -13.63 -9.25 -14.52
CA SER A 397 -13.07 -10.54 -14.05
C SER A 397 -14.12 -11.65 -13.97
N LEU A 398 -15.37 -11.33 -13.59
CA LEU A 398 -16.50 -12.27 -13.59
C LEU A 398 -16.76 -12.92 -14.97
N ARG A 399 -16.33 -12.30 -16.07
CA ARG A 399 -16.43 -12.85 -17.44
C ARG A 399 -15.19 -13.65 -17.87
N MET A 400 -14.13 -13.65 -17.08
CA MET A 400 -12.84 -14.27 -17.41
C MET A 400 -12.73 -15.74 -16.92
N ARG A 401 -13.83 -16.30 -16.38
CA ARG A 401 -13.93 -17.62 -15.73
C ARG A 401 -12.80 -17.87 -14.70
N PRO A 402 -12.60 -17.00 -13.69
CA PRO A 402 -11.65 -17.26 -12.61
C PRO A 402 -12.21 -18.31 -11.63
N ASP A 403 -11.33 -19.09 -11.04
CA ASP A 403 -11.63 -19.91 -9.85
C ASP A 403 -11.55 -19.09 -8.56
N ARG A 404 -10.76 -17.99 -8.56
CA ARG A 404 -10.61 -17.01 -7.47
C ARG A 404 -10.41 -15.60 -8.00
N ILE A 405 -10.98 -14.61 -7.32
CA ILE A 405 -10.70 -13.20 -7.52
C ILE A 405 -9.97 -12.68 -6.27
N ILE A 406 -8.83 -12.02 -6.48
CA ILE A 406 -8.02 -11.46 -5.39
C ILE A 406 -7.96 -9.95 -5.58
N ILE A 407 -8.34 -9.18 -4.56
CA ILE A 407 -8.27 -7.72 -4.59
C ILE A 407 -7.18 -7.25 -3.63
N GLY A 408 -6.16 -6.56 -4.14
CA GLY A 408 -4.99 -6.19 -3.34
C GLY A 408 -5.35 -5.31 -2.14
N GLU A 409 -6.24 -4.34 -2.32
CA GLU A 409 -6.82 -3.56 -1.24
C GLU A 409 -8.15 -2.92 -1.68
N VAL A 410 -9.23 -3.19 -0.93
CA VAL A 410 -10.56 -2.60 -1.15
C VAL A 410 -10.67 -1.27 -0.41
N ARG A 411 -10.98 -0.21 -1.16
CA ARG A 411 -10.97 1.20 -0.73
C ARG A 411 -12.30 1.92 -0.99
N GLY A 412 -13.20 1.35 -1.78
CA GLY A 412 -14.42 2.00 -2.28
C GLY A 412 -15.47 1.02 -2.80
N ALA A 413 -16.18 1.47 -3.85
CA ALA A 413 -17.40 0.85 -4.39
C ALA A 413 -17.24 -0.59 -4.90
N GLU A 414 -16.01 -1.03 -5.21
CA GLU A 414 -15.69 -2.41 -5.57
C GLU A 414 -15.95 -3.43 -4.44
N CYS A 415 -16.06 -2.97 -3.18
CA CYS A 415 -16.43 -3.80 -2.04
C CYS A 415 -17.73 -4.59 -2.28
N PHE A 416 -18.75 -3.96 -2.85
CA PHE A 416 -20.01 -4.63 -3.17
C PHE A 416 -19.85 -5.71 -4.23
N ASP A 417 -19.21 -5.36 -5.35
CA ASP A 417 -19.03 -6.28 -6.47
C ASP A 417 -18.08 -7.45 -6.09
N MET A 418 -17.18 -7.27 -5.11
CA MET A 418 -16.39 -8.32 -4.46
C MET A 418 -17.25 -9.26 -3.61
N LEU A 419 -18.05 -8.72 -2.68
CA LEU A 419 -18.93 -9.53 -1.81
C LEU A 419 -19.95 -10.32 -2.64
N GLN A 420 -20.44 -9.74 -3.74
CA GLN A 420 -21.27 -10.43 -4.71
C GLN A 420 -20.51 -11.57 -5.41
N ALA A 421 -19.26 -11.36 -5.83
CA ALA A 421 -18.44 -12.43 -6.42
C ALA A 421 -18.22 -13.61 -5.45
N MET A 422 -17.88 -13.30 -4.19
CA MET A 422 -17.72 -14.26 -3.10
C MET A 422 -18.98 -15.11 -2.86
N ASN A 423 -20.17 -14.48 -2.90
CA ASN A 423 -21.47 -15.14 -2.78
C ASN A 423 -21.94 -15.86 -4.08
N THR A 424 -21.28 -15.67 -5.23
CA THR A 424 -21.73 -16.18 -6.54
C THR A 424 -20.69 -17.07 -7.22
N GLY A 425 -20.12 -18.01 -6.46
CA GLY A 425 -19.30 -19.10 -7.00
C GLY A 425 -17.83 -18.76 -7.25
N HIS A 426 -17.35 -17.60 -6.80
CA HIS A 426 -15.93 -17.24 -6.80
C HIS A 426 -15.34 -17.39 -5.38
N GLU A 427 -15.53 -18.59 -4.83
CA GLU A 427 -15.07 -18.99 -3.49
C GLU A 427 -13.54 -18.99 -3.38
N GLY A 428 -13.02 -18.86 -2.15
CA GLY A 428 -11.59 -18.81 -1.90
C GLY A 428 -10.95 -17.47 -2.27
N SER A 429 -11.77 -16.43 -2.47
CA SER A 429 -11.34 -15.08 -2.81
C SER A 429 -10.69 -14.40 -1.59
N ILE A 430 -9.63 -13.63 -1.83
CA ILE A 430 -8.82 -13.01 -0.77
C ILE A 430 -8.74 -11.50 -1.02
N SER A 431 -8.90 -10.70 0.03
CA SER A 431 -8.84 -9.25 -0.06
C SER A 431 -8.19 -8.62 1.16
N THR A 432 -7.74 -7.36 1.05
CA THR A 432 -7.27 -6.59 2.21
C THR A 432 -8.07 -5.30 2.44
N VAL A 433 -8.22 -4.90 3.71
CA VAL A 433 -9.02 -3.74 4.12
C VAL A 433 -8.32 -2.94 5.24
N HIS A 434 -8.51 -1.63 5.28
CA HIS A 434 -8.03 -0.77 6.36
C HIS A 434 -8.97 -0.78 7.58
N ALA A 435 -8.52 -1.40 8.67
CA ALA A 435 -9.22 -1.47 9.95
C ALA A 435 -8.25 -1.76 11.11
N ASN A 436 -8.61 -1.38 12.33
CA ASN A 436 -7.75 -1.54 13.51
C ASN A 436 -7.94 -2.89 14.22
N ASN A 437 -9.15 -3.46 14.11
CA ASN A 437 -9.58 -4.74 14.68
C ASN A 437 -10.63 -5.40 13.76
N PRO A 438 -11.02 -6.68 13.97
CA PRO A 438 -12.00 -7.37 13.13
C PRO A 438 -13.40 -6.72 13.07
N ARG A 439 -13.88 -6.11 14.15
CA ARG A 439 -15.17 -5.40 14.19
C ARG A 439 -15.13 -4.10 13.38
N ASP A 440 -14.02 -3.37 13.43
CA ASP A 440 -13.76 -2.23 12.54
C ASP A 440 -13.73 -2.66 11.07
N ALA A 441 -13.28 -3.89 10.75
CA ALA A 441 -13.23 -4.39 9.37
C ALA A 441 -14.63 -4.62 8.80
N ILE A 442 -15.55 -5.20 9.58
CA ILE A 442 -16.98 -5.27 9.25
C ILE A 442 -17.56 -3.88 9.01
N ALA A 443 -17.42 -2.97 9.99
CA ALA A 443 -17.94 -1.60 9.88
C ALA A 443 -17.32 -0.83 8.71
N ARG A 444 -16.05 -1.09 8.35
CA ARG A 444 -15.42 -0.53 7.16
C ARG A 444 -16.08 -1.06 5.89
N MET A 445 -16.30 -2.37 5.77
CA MET A 445 -16.96 -2.95 4.60
C MET A 445 -18.40 -2.43 4.42
N GLU A 446 -19.18 -2.26 5.50
CA GLU A 446 -20.50 -1.62 5.45
C GLU A 446 -20.44 -0.22 4.80
N ASN A 447 -19.49 0.61 5.22
CA ASN A 447 -19.29 1.95 4.66
C ASN A 447 -18.79 1.91 3.20
N LEU A 448 -17.97 0.93 2.82
CA LEU A 448 -17.48 0.80 1.44
C LEU A 448 -18.56 0.30 0.47
N VAL A 449 -19.49 -0.54 0.93
CA VAL A 449 -20.69 -0.90 0.15
C VAL A 449 -21.63 0.30 -0.02
N LEU A 450 -21.80 1.13 1.02
CA LEU A 450 -22.55 2.39 0.89
C LEU A 450 -21.95 3.35 -0.17
N MET A 451 -20.62 3.43 -0.26
CA MET A 451 -19.93 4.20 -1.31
C MET A 451 -20.18 3.67 -2.74
N ALA A 452 -20.80 2.50 -2.90
CA ALA A 452 -21.18 1.96 -4.20
C ALA A 452 -22.40 2.64 -4.85
N GLY A 453 -23.07 3.55 -4.14
CA GLY A 453 -24.14 4.42 -4.68
C GLY A 453 -25.50 3.74 -4.83
N MET A 454 -25.78 2.71 -4.03
CA MET A 454 -27.04 1.95 -4.06
C MET A 454 -27.78 2.12 -2.73
N ASP A 455 -29.09 2.34 -2.82
CA ASP A 455 -29.97 2.47 -1.66
C ASP A 455 -30.33 1.09 -1.10
N LEU A 456 -29.38 0.48 -0.39
CA LEU A 456 -29.51 -0.83 0.25
C LEU A 456 -29.70 -0.67 1.77
N PRO A 457 -30.72 -1.31 2.39
CA PRO A 457 -30.86 -1.35 3.83
C PRO A 457 -29.62 -1.94 4.51
N MET A 458 -29.20 -1.38 5.65
CA MET A 458 -27.98 -1.84 6.36
C MET A 458 -28.02 -3.34 6.70
N ARG A 459 -29.21 -3.87 7.01
CA ARG A 459 -29.43 -5.29 7.23
C ARG A 459 -29.02 -6.14 6.01
N ALA A 460 -29.42 -5.75 4.80
CA ALA A 460 -29.08 -6.48 3.57
C ALA A 460 -27.58 -6.40 3.25
N ILE A 461 -26.91 -5.29 3.56
CA ILE A 461 -25.44 -5.16 3.46
C ILE A 461 -24.77 -6.13 4.45
N ARG A 462 -25.27 -6.22 5.69
CA ARG A 462 -24.73 -7.15 6.69
C ARG A 462 -24.97 -8.61 6.31
N GLU A 463 -26.16 -8.94 5.81
CA GLU A 463 -26.48 -10.28 5.31
C GLU A 463 -25.55 -10.69 4.16
N GLN A 464 -25.18 -9.75 3.26
CA GLN A 464 -24.16 -10.01 2.23
C GLN A 464 -22.74 -10.19 2.80
N ILE A 465 -22.32 -9.38 3.78
CA ILE A 465 -20.99 -9.51 4.40
C ILE A 465 -20.86 -10.83 5.17
N ALA A 466 -21.86 -11.18 5.98
CA ALA A 466 -21.88 -12.40 6.79
C ALA A 466 -22.04 -13.69 5.98
N SER A 467 -22.62 -13.62 4.78
CA SER A 467 -22.65 -14.72 3.80
C SER A 467 -21.36 -14.84 3.00
N ALA A 468 -20.68 -13.72 2.71
CA ALA A 468 -19.52 -13.68 1.81
C ALA A 468 -18.19 -14.02 2.49
N VAL A 469 -17.98 -13.58 3.73
CA VAL A 469 -16.67 -13.66 4.42
C VAL A 469 -16.70 -14.81 5.42
N ASP A 470 -15.71 -15.71 5.36
CA ASP A 470 -15.53 -16.77 6.35
C ASP A 470 -14.60 -16.33 7.50
N VAL A 471 -13.47 -15.71 7.16
CA VAL A 471 -12.37 -15.42 8.09
C VAL A 471 -11.83 -14.00 7.93
N ILE A 472 -11.62 -13.32 9.06
CA ILE A 472 -10.87 -12.06 9.16
C ILE A 472 -9.51 -12.33 9.82
N ILE A 473 -8.43 -11.87 9.19
CA ILE A 473 -7.06 -11.94 9.71
C ILE A 473 -6.58 -10.53 10.04
N GLN A 474 -6.55 -10.17 11.32
CA GLN A 474 -6.06 -8.85 11.74
C GLN A 474 -4.54 -8.87 11.85
N VAL A 475 -3.86 -8.01 11.08
CA VAL A 475 -2.41 -7.75 11.19
C VAL A 475 -2.14 -6.33 11.73
N GLN A 476 -1.22 -6.24 12.69
CA GLN A 476 -0.84 -5.02 13.40
C GLN A 476 0.68 -4.85 13.45
N ARG A 477 1.14 -3.59 13.51
CA ARG A 477 2.53 -3.24 13.85
C ARG A 477 2.56 -2.86 15.33
N LEU A 478 3.38 -3.54 16.11
CA LEU A 478 3.51 -3.34 17.56
C LEU A 478 4.54 -2.24 17.87
N GLN A 479 4.65 -1.85 19.14
CA GLN A 479 5.47 -0.70 19.58
C GLN A 479 6.97 -0.85 19.28
N ASP A 480 7.48 -2.08 19.23
CA ASP A 480 8.86 -2.39 18.85
C ASP A 480 9.13 -2.30 17.34
N GLY A 481 8.08 -2.14 16.52
CA GLY A 481 8.12 -2.15 15.07
C GLY A 481 7.82 -3.51 14.44
N SER A 482 7.70 -4.59 15.24
CA SER A 482 7.36 -5.93 14.72
C SER A 482 5.97 -5.96 14.12
N ARG A 483 5.80 -6.72 13.04
CA ARG A 483 4.50 -6.98 12.39
C ARG A 483 4.02 -8.36 12.83
N LYS A 484 2.81 -8.45 13.38
CA LYS A 484 2.20 -9.72 13.81
C LYS A 484 0.73 -9.80 13.40
N VAL A 485 0.25 -11.02 13.19
CA VAL A 485 -1.18 -11.32 13.35
C VAL A 485 -1.54 -11.04 14.81
N SER A 486 -2.70 -10.43 15.05
CA SER A 486 -3.25 -10.27 16.40
C SER A 486 -4.56 -11.00 16.62
N HIS A 487 -5.34 -11.23 15.55
CA HIS A 487 -6.59 -11.99 15.58
C HIS A 487 -6.71 -12.84 14.31
N VAL A 488 -7.21 -14.06 14.45
CA VAL A 488 -7.83 -14.84 13.37
C VAL A 488 -9.26 -15.14 13.84
N THR A 489 -10.22 -14.52 13.15
CA THR A 489 -11.61 -14.40 13.61
C THR A 489 -12.54 -14.98 12.56
N GLU A 490 -13.39 -15.93 12.96
CA GLU A 490 -14.50 -16.41 12.13
C GLU A 490 -15.63 -15.36 12.09
N VAL A 491 -16.32 -15.27 10.96
CA VAL A 491 -17.59 -14.57 10.81
C VAL A 491 -18.72 -15.59 10.88
N SER A 492 -19.31 -15.77 12.06
CA SER A 492 -20.22 -16.88 12.37
C SER A 492 -21.68 -16.64 11.90
N GLY A 493 -21.92 -15.65 11.04
CA GLY A 493 -23.25 -15.25 10.57
C GLY A 493 -23.79 -13.97 11.22
N MET A 494 -25.09 -13.96 11.57
CA MET A 494 -25.78 -12.81 12.17
C MET A 494 -26.75 -13.21 13.27
N GLU A 495 -26.82 -12.38 14.31
CA GLU A 495 -27.86 -12.39 15.33
C GLU A 495 -28.64 -11.06 15.29
N GLY A 496 -29.94 -11.12 14.99
CA GLY A 496 -30.74 -9.92 14.76
C GLY A 496 -30.23 -9.12 13.55
N ASP A 497 -29.69 -7.92 13.82
CA ASP A 497 -29.05 -7.03 12.84
C ASP A 497 -27.52 -6.88 13.08
N VAL A 498 -26.92 -7.75 13.90
CA VAL A 498 -25.49 -7.72 14.27
C VAL A 498 -24.76 -8.92 13.67
N ILE A 499 -23.62 -8.67 13.01
CA ILE A 499 -22.73 -9.74 12.54
C ILE A 499 -21.99 -10.34 13.74
N THR A 500 -22.07 -11.67 13.88
CA THR A 500 -21.41 -12.42 14.93
C THR A 500 -19.95 -12.72 14.52
N LEU A 501 -19.03 -12.50 15.45
CA LEU A 501 -17.59 -12.70 15.26
C LEU A 501 -17.06 -13.60 16.37
N GLN A 502 -16.24 -14.57 16.02
CA GLN A 502 -15.71 -15.57 16.95
C GLN A 502 -14.20 -15.72 16.76
N ASP A 503 -13.42 -15.26 17.74
CA ASP A 503 -11.96 -15.36 17.67
C ASP A 503 -11.50 -16.81 17.85
N VAL A 504 -10.76 -17.32 16.86
CA VAL A 504 -10.24 -18.69 16.80
C VAL A 504 -8.79 -18.74 17.31
N PHE A 505 -7.99 -17.73 16.95
CA PHE A 505 -6.66 -17.50 17.52
C PHE A 505 -6.49 -16.01 17.85
N LEU A 506 -5.85 -15.72 18.98
CA LEU A 506 -5.50 -14.35 19.41
C LEU A 506 -4.02 -14.25 19.78
N PHE A 507 -3.41 -13.08 19.59
CA PHE A 507 -2.05 -12.82 20.07
C PHE A 507 -2.06 -12.50 21.57
N LYS A 508 -1.49 -13.39 22.38
CA LYS A 508 -1.28 -13.16 23.80
C LYS A 508 0.08 -12.49 24.01
N LEU A 509 0.07 -11.29 24.59
CA LEU A 509 1.25 -10.58 25.06
C LEU A 509 1.72 -11.21 26.39
N ASP A 510 2.94 -11.74 26.44
CA ASP A 510 3.53 -12.24 27.67
C ASP A 510 4.16 -11.10 28.47
N HIS A 511 5.01 -10.30 27.81
CA HIS A 511 5.67 -9.11 28.38
C HIS A 511 6.36 -8.28 27.28
N VAL A 512 6.85 -7.10 27.66
CA VAL A 512 7.87 -6.36 26.89
C VAL A 512 9.20 -6.54 27.62
N ASP A 513 10.27 -6.91 26.91
CA ASP A 513 11.59 -7.09 27.53
C ASP A 513 12.36 -5.77 27.72
N HIS A 514 13.50 -5.82 28.40
CA HIS A 514 14.31 -4.63 28.71
C HIS A 514 14.87 -3.90 27.46
N ASP A 515 14.93 -4.55 26.30
CA ASP A 515 15.29 -3.92 25.02
C ASP A 515 14.08 -3.22 24.35
N GLY A 516 12.90 -3.28 24.99
CA GLY A 516 11.64 -2.77 24.46
C GLY A 516 10.97 -3.68 23.43
N ARG A 517 11.38 -4.96 23.32
CA ARG A 517 10.83 -5.91 22.34
C ARG A 517 9.61 -6.64 22.89
N VAL A 518 8.63 -6.90 22.03
CA VAL A 518 7.38 -7.58 22.42
C VAL A 518 7.55 -9.09 22.41
N ARG A 519 7.29 -9.72 23.57
CA ARG A 519 7.26 -11.18 23.75
C ARG A 519 5.81 -11.65 23.91
N GLY A 520 5.44 -12.66 23.14
CA GLY A 520 4.07 -13.15 23.03
C GLY A 520 3.91 -14.03 21.79
N ALA A 521 2.78 -14.74 21.70
CA ALA A 521 2.49 -15.68 20.61
C ALA A 521 1.00 -15.70 20.23
N MET A 522 0.69 -16.14 19.00
CA MET A 522 -0.66 -16.54 18.63
C MET A 522 -1.03 -17.84 19.37
N GLN A 523 -2.11 -17.81 20.14
CA GLN A 523 -2.63 -18.95 20.90
C GLN A 523 -4.08 -19.24 20.46
N PRO A 524 -4.53 -20.51 20.42
CA PRO A 524 -5.92 -20.84 20.13
C PRO A 524 -6.84 -20.51 21.31
N THR A 525 -8.06 -20.06 21.01
CA THR A 525 -9.08 -19.73 22.04
C THR A 525 -9.76 -20.97 22.64
N GLY A 526 -9.43 -22.17 22.16
CA GLY A 526 -10.17 -23.40 22.44
C GLY A 526 -11.42 -23.58 21.59
N LEU A 527 -11.81 -22.56 20.82
CA LEU A 527 -12.99 -22.59 19.95
C LEU A 527 -12.63 -23.18 18.59
N ARG A 528 -13.37 -24.20 18.15
CA ARG A 528 -13.33 -24.68 16.77
C ARG A 528 -14.32 -23.86 15.93
N PRO A 529 -13.97 -23.44 14.70
CA PRO A 529 -14.87 -22.65 13.86
C PRO A 529 -16.10 -23.46 13.43
N SER A 530 -17.20 -22.81 13.10
CA SER A 530 -18.43 -23.46 12.60
C SER A 530 -18.22 -24.13 11.24
N PHE A 531 -17.38 -23.57 10.36
CA PHE A 531 -17.17 -24.03 8.99
C PHE A 531 -16.34 -25.33 8.83
N VAL A 532 -16.22 -26.19 9.85
CA VAL A 532 -15.44 -27.45 9.78
C VAL A 532 -15.85 -28.33 8.61
N GLU A 533 -17.15 -28.35 8.28
CA GLU A 533 -17.69 -29.14 7.16
C GLU A 533 -17.05 -28.76 5.81
N LYS A 534 -16.65 -27.50 5.60
CA LYS A 534 -15.94 -27.07 4.38
C LYS A 534 -14.56 -27.74 4.25
N PHE A 535 -13.86 -28.03 5.36
CA PHE A 535 -12.62 -28.81 5.31
C PHE A 535 -12.90 -30.26 4.89
N ALA A 536 -13.93 -30.89 5.46
CA ALA A 536 -14.32 -32.26 5.13
C ALA A 536 -14.77 -32.40 3.65
N MET A 537 -15.53 -31.44 3.13
CA MET A 537 -15.90 -31.36 1.70
C MET A 537 -14.68 -31.19 0.79
N ALA A 538 -13.64 -30.48 1.26
CA ALA A 538 -12.35 -30.35 0.57
C ALA A 538 -11.40 -31.55 0.80
N GLY A 539 -11.86 -32.63 1.43
CA GLY A 539 -11.07 -33.84 1.68
C GLY A 539 -9.99 -33.70 2.76
N MET A 540 -10.12 -32.72 3.66
CA MET A 540 -9.18 -32.46 4.75
C MET A 540 -9.81 -32.68 6.12
N GLU A 541 -9.14 -33.44 6.98
CA GLU A 541 -9.48 -33.55 8.40
C GLU A 541 -8.86 -32.38 9.17
N LEU A 542 -9.66 -31.62 9.92
CA LEU A 542 -9.18 -30.52 10.75
C LEU A 542 -8.55 -31.07 12.05
N PRO A 543 -7.22 -30.95 12.26
CA PRO A 543 -6.59 -31.55 13.42
C PRO A 543 -7.09 -30.93 14.73
N HIS A 544 -7.27 -31.76 15.76
CA HIS A 544 -7.71 -31.28 17.08
C HIS A 544 -6.66 -30.41 17.77
N HIS A 545 -5.39 -30.81 17.69
CA HIS A 545 -4.28 -30.19 18.42
C HIS A 545 -4.00 -28.72 18.06
N LEU A 546 -4.49 -28.23 16.91
CA LEU A 546 -4.41 -26.82 16.52
C LEU A 546 -5.22 -25.90 17.46
N PHE A 547 -6.16 -26.47 18.23
CA PHE A 547 -7.09 -25.74 19.10
C PHE A 547 -6.81 -25.96 20.59
N ASP A 548 -5.82 -26.78 20.95
CA ASP A 548 -5.50 -27.10 22.35
C ASP A 548 -4.92 -25.87 23.07
N SER A 549 -5.72 -25.25 23.93
CA SER A 549 -5.33 -24.11 24.76
C SER A 549 -4.43 -24.56 25.92
N GLY A 550 -3.14 -24.75 25.62
CA GLY A 550 -2.14 -25.30 26.55
C GLY A 550 -1.91 -24.53 27.87
N LYS A 551 -2.50 -23.34 28.03
CA LYS A 551 -2.69 -22.61 29.29
C LYS A 551 -4.01 -21.82 29.23
N GLU A 552 -4.56 -21.50 30.40
CA GLU A 552 -5.75 -20.65 30.54
C GLU A 552 -5.54 -19.23 29.97
N TRP A 553 -6.65 -18.60 29.57
CA TRP A 553 -6.71 -17.29 28.94
C TRP A 553 -6.62 -16.13 29.94
#